data_AF-A0A527VN03-F1
#
_entry.id   AF-A0A527VN03-F1
#
_cell.length_a   1.000
_cell.length_b   1.000
_cell.length_c   1.000
_cell.angle_alpha   90.00
_cell.angle_beta   90.00
_cell.angle_gamma   90.00
#
_symmetry.space_group_name_H-M   'P 1'
#
loop_
_entity.id
_entity.type
_entity.pdbx_description
1 polymer ?
#
loop_
_entity_poly.entity_id
_entity_poly.type
_entity_poly.pdbx_seq_one_letter_code
_entity_poly.pdbx_strand_id
1 'polypeptide(L)'
;GFDLMPENLTVAKEHGVTVMANAVAAVKDADVVITMLPAGKHVLSVYEDIAPKAKKGALFIDSSTIDVESARKAHAIAAKHGLPS
;
A
#
# COMPACT_ATOMS: atom_id res chain seq x y z
N GLY A 1 4.65 3.08 -8.61
CA GLY A 1 4.13 1.79 -8.13
C GLY A 1 5.28 0.84 -7.83
N PHE A 2 4.99 -0.21 -7.08
CA PHE A 2 5.94 -1.27 -6.74
C PHE A 2 5.18 -2.60 -6.64
N ASP A 3 5.87 -3.69 -6.97
CA ASP A 3 5.43 -5.08 -6.83
C ASP A 3 6.69 -5.94 -6.60
N LEU A 4 6.56 -7.09 -5.92
CA LEU A 4 7.64 -8.05 -5.74
C LEU A 4 7.93 -8.83 -7.03
N MET A 5 6.95 -8.95 -7.91
CA MET A 5 7.02 -9.68 -9.17
C MET A 5 7.57 -8.78 -10.29
N PRO A 6 8.78 -9.04 -10.83
CA PRO A 6 9.39 -8.19 -11.85
C PRO A 6 8.57 -8.06 -13.14
N GLU A 7 7.79 -9.08 -13.49
CA GLU A 7 6.88 -9.07 -14.63
C GLU A 7 5.75 -8.04 -14.45
N ASN A 8 5.16 -7.95 -13.25
CA ASN A 8 4.12 -6.97 -12.94
C ASN A 8 4.66 -5.54 -13.06
N LEU A 9 5.91 -5.32 -12.60
CA LEU A 9 6.59 -4.04 -12.75
C LEU A 9 6.81 -3.66 -14.22
N THR A 10 7.16 -4.65 -15.05
CA THR A 10 7.37 -4.45 -16.49
C THR A 10 6.06 -4.02 -17.17
N VAL A 11 4.98 -4.77 -16.96
CA VAL A 11 3.65 -4.45 -17.51
C VAL A 11 3.15 -3.09 -17.00
N ALA A 12 3.30 -2.81 -15.70
CA ALA A 12 2.88 -1.53 -15.13
C ALA A 12 3.64 -0.36 -15.78
N LYS A 13 4.95 -0.51 -16.01
CA LYS A 13 5.77 0.50 -16.68
C LYS A 13 5.32 0.73 -18.13
N GLU A 14 5.02 -0.33 -18.87
CA GLU A 14 4.47 -0.24 -20.24
C GLU A 14 3.14 0.51 -20.28
N HIS A 15 2.36 0.42 -19.20
CA HIS A 15 1.10 1.16 -19.02
C HIS A 15 1.29 2.55 -18.34
N GLY A 16 2.52 3.06 -18.25
CA GLY A 16 2.81 4.42 -17.79
C GLY A 16 2.99 4.58 -16.28
N VAL A 17 3.03 3.49 -15.51
CA VAL A 17 3.33 3.57 -14.07
C VAL A 17 4.83 3.81 -13.88
N THR A 18 5.17 4.87 -13.13
CA THR A 18 6.55 5.05 -12.65
C THR A 18 6.88 3.98 -11.61
N VAL A 19 7.81 3.08 -11.93
CA VAL A 19 8.25 2.00 -11.02
C VAL A 19 9.23 2.52 -9.99
N MET A 20 9.02 2.14 -8.74
CA MET A 20 9.83 2.54 -7.58
C MET A 20 10.65 1.36 -7.08
N ALA A 21 11.74 1.65 -6.36
CA ALA A 21 12.67 0.63 -5.88
C ALA A 21 12.07 -0.32 -4.81
N ASN A 22 11.10 0.14 -4.04
CA ASN A 22 10.39 -0.63 -3.03
C ASN A 22 9.06 0.07 -2.63
N ALA A 23 8.26 -0.60 -1.81
CA ALA A 23 6.97 -0.08 -1.34
C ALA A 23 7.10 1.24 -0.57
N VAL A 24 8.11 1.36 0.30
CA VAL A 24 8.39 2.59 1.05
C VAL A 24 8.68 3.78 0.13
N ALA A 25 9.52 3.59 -0.88
CA ALA A 25 9.81 4.60 -1.88
C ALA A 25 8.56 5.01 -2.67
N ALA A 26 7.63 4.07 -2.90
CA ALA A 26 6.39 4.34 -3.60
C ALA A 26 5.39 5.20 -2.81
N VAL A 27 5.40 5.15 -1.47
CA VAL A 27 4.44 5.90 -0.64
C VAL A 27 4.95 7.23 -0.12
N LYS A 28 6.27 7.47 -0.16
CA LYS A 28 6.93 8.59 0.52
C LYS A 28 6.28 9.95 0.22
N ASP A 29 5.99 10.21 -1.05
CA ASP A 29 5.47 11.50 -1.53
C ASP A 29 4.06 11.38 -2.13
N ALA A 30 3.43 10.20 -2.03
CA ALA A 30 2.13 9.93 -2.61
C ALA A 30 0.99 10.52 -1.77
N ASP A 31 0.06 11.22 -2.41
CA ASP A 31 -1.18 11.70 -1.78
C ASP A 31 -2.22 10.60 -1.57
N VAL A 32 -2.17 9.57 -2.41
CA VAL A 32 -3.06 8.41 -2.37
C VAL A 32 -2.24 7.15 -2.54
N VAL A 33 -2.47 6.17 -1.67
CA VAL A 33 -1.82 4.85 -1.65
C VAL A 33 -2.90 3.80 -1.86
N ILE A 34 -2.78 3.01 -2.92
CA ILE A 34 -3.68 1.89 -3.23
C ILE A 34 -2.89 0.59 -3.09
N THR A 35 -3.41 -0.35 -2.31
CA THR A 35 -2.84 -1.70 -2.15
C THR A 35 -3.77 -2.76 -2.71
N MET A 36 -3.20 -3.81 -3.30
CA MET A 36 -3.93 -5.01 -3.71
C MET A 36 -3.01 -6.22 -3.50
N LEU A 37 -3.28 -6.98 -2.45
CA LEU A 37 -2.37 -7.99 -1.91
C LEU A 37 -3.09 -9.34 -1.71
N PRO A 38 -2.36 -10.47 -1.67
CA PRO A 38 -3.00 -11.79 -1.78
C PRO A 38 -3.82 -12.22 -0.56
N ALA A 39 -3.59 -11.66 0.63
CA ALA A 39 -4.27 -12.07 1.87
C ALA A 39 -4.12 -11.04 2.98
N GLY A 40 -4.98 -11.12 4.01
CA GLY A 40 -5.00 -10.19 5.15
C GLY A 40 -3.66 -10.03 5.85
N LYS A 41 -2.92 -11.13 6.10
CA LYS A 41 -1.56 -11.07 6.69
C LYS A 41 -0.58 -10.23 5.87
N HIS A 42 -0.71 -10.21 4.54
CA HIS A 42 0.15 -9.42 3.67
C HIS A 42 -0.23 -7.94 3.75
N VAL A 43 -1.53 -7.63 3.79
CA VAL A 43 -2.03 -6.25 3.99
C VAL A 43 -1.52 -5.69 5.30
N LEU A 44 -1.66 -6.42 6.41
CA LEU A 44 -1.19 -5.96 7.71
C LEU A 44 0.31 -5.71 7.74
N SER A 45 1.11 -6.65 7.23
CA SER A 45 2.57 -6.51 7.14
C SER A 45 2.98 -5.29 6.30
N VAL A 46 2.34 -5.09 5.15
CA VAL A 46 2.62 -3.94 4.28
C VAL A 46 2.20 -2.63 4.93
N TYR A 47 1.03 -2.56 5.57
CA TYR A 47 0.55 -1.36 6.26
C TYR A 47 1.46 -0.98 7.44
N GLU A 48 1.92 -1.96 8.22
CA GLU A 48 2.88 -1.72 9.31
C GLU A 48 4.21 -1.15 8.79
N ASP A 49 4.66 -1.54 7.59
CA ASP A 49 5.89 -1.03 7.00
C ASP A 49 5.71 0.37 6.38
N ILE A 50 4.67 0.58 5.58
CA ILE A 50 4.53 1.77 4.74
C ILE A 50 3.82 2.93 5.44
N ALA A 51 2.85 2.67 6.34
CA ALA A 51 2.08 3.73 6.99
C ALA A 51 2.95 4.71 7.81
N PRO A 52 3.96 4.28 8.59
CA PRO A 52 4.85 5.20 9.30
C PRO A 52 5.70 6.09 8.39
N LYS A 53 5.86 5.71 7.11
CA LYS A 53 6.78 6.33 6.15
C LYS A 53 6.05 7.06 5.02
N ALA A 54 4.72 6.99 5.00
CA ALA A 54 3.89 7.67 4.03
C ALA A 54 3.80 9.17 4.31
N LYS A 55 3.44 9.93 3.27
CA LYS A 55 3.12 11.34 3.39
C LYS A 55 2.00 11.54 4.42
N LYS A 56 2.16 12.52 5.32
CA LYS A 56 1.11 12.85 6.30
C LYS A 56 -0.19 13.20 5.59
N GLY A 57 -1.30 12.61 6.05
CA GLY A 57 -2.62 12.82 5.48
C GLY A 57 -2.86 12.12 4.14
N ALA A 58 -1.92 11.28 3.66
CA ALA A 58 -2.17 10.47 2.47
C ALA A 58 -3.35 9.54 2.68
N LEU A 59 -4.21 9.42 1.68
CA LEU A 59 -5.36 8.51 1.69
C LEU A 59 -4.90 7.09 1.38
N PHE A 60 -5.25 6.13 2.22
CA PHE A 60 -4.99 4.72 2.03
C PHE A 60 -6.25 4.00 1.54
N ILE A 61 -6.12 3.16 0.52
CA ILE A 61 -7.22 2.35 -0.02
C ILE A 61 -6.71 0.92 -0.16
N ASP A 62 -7.31 -0.02 0.57
CA ASP A 62 -7.09 -1.45 0.34
C ASP A 62 -8.15 -2.00 -0.62
N SER A 63 -7.68 -2.51 -1.77
CA SER A 63 -8.51 -3.18 -2.78
C SER A 63 -8.29 -4.70 -2.76
N SER A 64 -7.78 -5.24 -1.66
CA SER A 64 -7.56 -6.67 -1.48
C SER A 64 -8.83 -7.39 -1.06
N THR A 65 -9.04 -8.62 -1.55
CA THR A 65 -10.11 -9.49 -1.05
C THR A 65 -9.63 -10.18 0.22
N ILE A 66 -9.94 -9.60 1.39
CA ILE A 66 -9.49 -10.08 2.70
C ILE A 66 -10.66 -10.22 3.69
N ASP A 67 -10.40 -10.89 4.82
CA ASP A 67 -11.35 -11.00 5.90
C ASP A 67 -11.59 -9.65 6.60
N VAL A 68 -12.77 -9.50 7.20
CA VAL A 68 -13.21 -8.26 7.85
C VAL A 68 -12.31 -7.87 9.02
N GLU A 69 -11.75 -8.84 9.74
CA GLU A 69 -10.89 -8.55 10.89
C GLU A 69 -9.57 -7.92 10.44
N SER A 70 -8.93 -8.49 9.41
CA SER A 70 -7.74 -7.94 8.78
C SER A 70 -7.99 -6.54 8.21
N ALA A 71 -9.11 -6.33 7.52
CA ALA A 71 -9.47 -5.00 7.01
C ALA A 71 -9.57 -3.95 8.15
N ARG A 72 -10.27 -4.29 9.24
CA ARG A 72 -10.39 -3.40 10.41
C ARG A 72 -9.04 -3.08 11.05
N LYS A 73 -8.15 -4.07 11.15
CA LYS A 73 -6.79 -3.88 11.67
C LYS A 73 -5.96 -2.98 10.76
N ALA A 74 -6.08 -3.10 9.43
CA ALA A 74 -5.41 -2.22 8.48
C ALA A 74 -5.84 -0.76 8.67
N HIS A 75 -7.14 -0.49 8.79
CA HIS A 75 -7.65 0.85 9.09
C HIS A 75 -7.13 1.38 10.44
N ALA A 76 -7.03 0.53 11.46
CA ALA A 76 -6.47 0.93 12.76
C ALA A 76 -4.99 1.31 12.67
N ILE A 77 -4.21 0.59 11.85
CA ILE A 77 -2.80 0.93 11.59
C ILE A 77 -2.70 2.29 10.88
N ALA A 78 -3.47 2.52 9.82
CA ALA A 78 -3.49 3.80 9.11
C ALA A 78 -3.89 4.96 10.05
N ALA A 79 -4.95 4.79 10.84
CA ALA A 79 -5.43 5.78 11.79
C ALA A 79 -4.39 6.14 12.86
N LYS A 80 -3.60 5.16 13.35
CA LYS A 80 -2.50 5.40 14.31
C LYS A 80 -1.44 6.37 13.76
N HIS A 81 -1.30 6.44 12.44
CA HIS A 81 -0.37 7.34 11.74
C HIS A 81 -1.04 8.60 11.17
N GLY A 82 -2.32 8.83 11.48
CA GLY A 82 -3.06 10.01 11.02
C GLY A 82 -3.37 9.97 9.53
N LEU A 83 -3.54 8.77 8.98
CA LEU A 83 -3.82 8.54 7.56
C LEU A 83 -5.30 8.18 7.39
N PRO A 84 -6.07 8.94 6.59
CA PRO A 84 -7.41 8.52 6.17
C PRO A 84 -7.36 7.18 5.44
N SER A 85 -8.35 6.32 5.67
CA SER A 85 -8.45 5.00 5.04
C SER A 85 -9.88 4.47 5.05
#